data_AF-A0A9C9G989-F1
#
_entry.id   AF-A0A9C9G989-F1
#
_cell.length_a   1.000
_cell.length_b   1.000
_cell.length_c   1.000
_cell.angle_alpha   90.00
_cell.angle_beta   90.00
_cell.angle_gamma   90.00
#
_symmetry.space_group_name_H-M   'P 1'
#
loop_
_entity.id
_entity.type
_entity.pdbx_description
1 polymer ?
#
loop_
_entity_poly.entity_id
_entity_poly.type
_entity_poly.pdbx_seq_one_letter_code
_entity_poly.pdbx_strand_id
1 'polypeptide(L)'
;MHKTKGILLLLLLLSALPVQAVTLQEVQHMAVIGAPTLALKLLERDQPPAGQDINIWMDWEHQRIDLASRLRRWQVIDQRLSILPPEADDAFRLWATARRGKALLEQGKPEQALVAARQSLWVISGQAESASMPLRLLIIRAYLNMGKLTDAETAMIRFRQDYPQIDINSLQAEILLRVGRYDDAAELFKQYKGGDQRALRFLAQLESGQEQPAALGKRILWVLRKSKLTDTDTMRLWQLVARSAETSGLYVRRINALHKAMMTASQIKKANDSGLDALFPIRGTDLWDAYLDYGQFVANRQQLLTGQDEQWAAAAGNVMENKPLQAAALWAVLAQNSIQANNQLQAHAHFSELLMKQKQGAVALRYIYLKKDSPLTATSLPEHIKHQLADAALAWGDLALASRLMGQLTTAPEGKEGLDWYMRRARILLLGGQVDEGIQALHDLLDQYRVMPRLSLDRLMQVLFDLQALERHQDAIALFKKLPVPVTDMQLQREVAYWIAESYSKQKDYTSAAAMYLQSATLPGPNTMDPWAETARYHAADNMAKAGLVNDARYIYRQLLKITKDESRRTVIRNRMQQLLLTSQRKGSDHE
;
A
#
# COMPACT_ATOMS: atom_id res chain seq x y z
N MET A 1 53.51 46.87 -44.22
CA MET A 1 52.27 46.41 -44.87
C MET A 1 52.11 44.92 -44.57
N HIS A 2 51.37 44.56 -43.51
CA HIS A 2 50.04 43.93 -43.54
C HIS A 2 50.04 42.57 -44.28
N LYS A 3 49.69 41.41 -43.70
CA LYS A 3 48.63 41.12 -42.71
C LYS A 3 48.97 39.89 -41.83
N THR A 4 48.69 40.05 -40.54
CA THR A 4 48.48 39.04 -39.51
C THR A 4 47.22 38.20 -39.80
N LYS A 5 47.27 36.88 -39.57
CA LYS A 5 46.09 36.03 -39.36
C LYS A 5 46.26 35.30 -38.04
N GLY A 6 45.55 35.79 -37.01
CA GLY A 6 45.39 35.11 -35.73
C GLY A 6 44.43 33.94 -35.87
N ILE A 7 44.81 32.81 -35.28
CA ILE A 7 43.92 31.67 -35.07
C ILE A 7 43.23 31.93 -33.74
N LEU A 8 41.92 32.17 -33.81
CA LEU A 8 41.03 32.39 -32.69
C LEU A 8 40.87 31.09 -31.91
N LEU A 9 41.22 31.13 -30.62
CA LEU A 9 40.98 30.08 -29.64
C LEU A 9 39.46 30.04 -29.37
N LEU A 10 38.74 29.02 -29.84
CA LEU A 10 37.34 28.83 -29.50
C LEU A 10 37.24 28.11 -28.14
N LEU A 11 37.25 28.89 -27.07
CA LEU A 11 36.83 28.48 -25.74
C LEU A 11 35.35 28.09 -25.79
N LEU A 12 35.06 26.79 -25.74
CA LEU A 12 33.73 26.24 -25.50
C LEU A 12 33.37 26.48 -24.02
N LEU A 13 32.96 27.72 -23.73
CA LEU A 13 32.18 28.06 -22.54
C LEU A 13 30.87 27.27 -22.61
N LEU A 14 30.73 26.26 -21.76
CA LEU A 14 29.44 25.71 -21.34
C LEU A 14 28.71 26.83 -20.57
N SER A 15 28.13 27.77 -21.30
CA SER A 15 27.05 28.60 -20.77
C SER A 15 25.87 27.68 -20.54
N ALA A 16 25.59 27.37 -19.27
CA ALA A 16 24.29 26.83 -18.88
C ALA A 16 23.23 27.79 -19.40
N LEU A 17 22.47 27.36 -20.41
CA LEU A 17 21.29 28.11 -20.85
C LEU A 17 20.40 28.32 -19.61
N PRO A 18 19.93 29.55 -19.35
CA PRO A 18 18.99 29.76 -18.25
C PRO A 18 17.77 28.89 -18.52
N VAL A 19 17.50 27.94 -17.62
CA VAL A 19 16.27 27.16 -17.64
C VAL A 19 15.14 28.17 -17.51
N GLN A 20 14.37 28.35 -18.58
CA GLN A 20 13.23 29.26 -18.58
C GLN A 20 12.25 28.82 -17.48
N ALA A 21 11.90 29.74 -16.58
CA ALA A 21 10.95 29.46 -15.51
C ALA A 21 9.59 29.09 -16.11
N VAL A 22 8.99 28.01 -15.62
CA VAL A 22 7.69 27.52 -16.11
C VAL A 22 6.59 28.48 -15.66
N THR A 23 5.60 28.72 -16.50
CA THR A 23 4.43 29.57 -16.17
C THR A 23 3.37 28.79 -15.38
N LEU A 24 2.53 29.50 -14.62
CA LEU A 24 1.44 28.86 -13.85
C LEU A 24 0.46 28.08 -14.74
N GLN A 25 0.21 28.58 -15.96
CA GLN A 25 -0.67 27.94 -16.93
C GLN A 25 -0.10 26.60 -17.44
N GLU A 26 1.21 26.52 -17.68
CA GLU A 26 1.89 25.28 -18.07
C GLU A 26 1.81 24.23 -16.96
N VAL A 27 2.02 24.65 -15.69
CA VAL A 27 1.86 23.76 -14.52
C VAL A 27 0.43 23.22 -14.43
N GLN A 28 -0.58 24.09 -14.57
CA GLN A 28 -1.98 23.68 -14.54
C GLN A 28 -2.30 22.66 -15.63
N HIS A 29 -1.80 22.89 -16.86
CA HIS A 29 -1.97 21.97 -17.97
C HIS A 29 -1.32 20.61 -17.67
N MET A 30 -0.09 20.57 -17.15
CA MET A 30 0.60 19.33 -16.76
C MET A 30 -0.17 18.51 -15.72
N ALA A 31 -0.80 19.17 -14.75
CA ALA A 31 -1.63 18.49 -13.78
C ALA A 31 -2.88 17.85 -14.39
N VAL A 32 -3.52 18.53 -15.36
CA VAL A 32 -4.73 18.06 -16.05
C VAL A 32 -4.42 16.87 -16.96
N ILE A 33 -3.27 16.87 -17.65
CA ILE A 33 -2.85 15.76 -18.54
C ILE A 33 -2.30 14.54 -17.79
N GLY A 34 -2.38 14.50 -16.46
CA GLY A 34 -2.05 13.32 -15.65
C GLY A 34 -0.65 13.32 -15.03
N ALA A 35 0.06 14.46 -14.99
CA ALA A 35 1.36 14.60 -14.33
C ALA A 35 1.33 15.50 -13.05
N PRO A 36 0.40 15.28 -12.09
CA PRO A 36 0.22 16.19 -10.95
C PRO A 36 1.43 16.23 -9.98
N THR A 37 2.19 15.14 -9.86
CA THR A 37 3.40 15.11 -9.03
C THR A 37 4.53 15.94 -9.63
N LEU A 38 4.68 15.94 -10.95
CA LEU A 38 5.65 16.79 -11.65
C LEU A 38 5.22 18.25 -11.54
N ALA A 39 3.94 18.55 -11.80
CA ALA A 39 3.39 19.90 -11.65
C ALA A 39 3.63 20.46 -10.24
N LEU A 40 3.44 19.67 -9.19
CA LEU A 40 3.72 20.10 -7.81
C LEU A 40 5.21 20.43 -7.58
N LYS A 41 6.13 19.61 -8.11
CA LYS A 41 7.58 19.89 -8.04
C LYS A 41 7.98 21.17 -8.77
N LEU A 42 7.35 21.44 -9.92
CA LEU A 42 7.59 22.68 -10.66
C LEU A 42 7.10 23.90 -9.89
N LEU A 43 5.93 23.82 -9.24
CA LEU A 43 5.47 24.88 -8.33
C LEU A 43 6.47 25.13 -7.21
N GLU A 44 7.02 24.09 -6.59
CA GLU A 44 8.02 24.21 -5.51
C GLU A 44 9.30 24.90 -5.98
N ARG A 45 9.73 24.65 -7.22
CA ARG A 45 10.97 25.20 -7.79
C ARG A 45 10.81 26.63 -8.31
N ASP A 46 9.70 26.92 -9.00
CA ASP A 46 9.58 28.09 -9.88
C ASP A 46 8.65 29.19 -9.34
N GLN A 47 8.03 29.01 -8.15
CA GLN A 47 7.17 30.06 -7.58
C GLN A 47 7.96 31.35 -7.33
N PRO A 48 7.49 32.51 -7.80
CA PRO A 48 8.17 33.78 -7.56
C PRO A 48 8.18 34.14 -6.07
N PRO A 49 9.18 34.87 -5.54
CA PRO A 49 9.16 35.35 -4.16
C PRO A 49 7.99 36.31 -3.89
N ALA A 50 7.38 36.20 -2.71
CA ALA A 50 6.23 37.04 -2.32
C ALA A 50 6.52 38.55 -2.37
N GLY A 51 7.76 38.97 -2.09
CA GLY A 51 8.16 40.38 -2.12
C GLY A 51 8.30 40.99 -3.52
N GLN A 52 8.22 40.19 -4.59
CA GLN A 52 8.22 40.71 -5.97
C GLN A 52 6.81 41.07 -6.43
N ASP A 53 5.86 40.14 -6.26
CA ASP A 53 4.45 40.35 -6.56
C ASP A 53 3.61 39.39 -5.69
N ILE A 54 2.94 39.95 -4.69
CA ILE A 54 2.14 39.17 -3.75
C ILE A 54 0.93 38.52 -4.42
N ASN A 55 0.32 39.15 -5.42
CA ASN A 55 -0.86 38.62 -6.09
C ASN A 55 -0.50 37.39 -6.93
N ILE A 56 0.59 37.48 -7.70
CA ILE A 56 1.11 36.34 -8.45
C ILE A 56 1.53 35.22 -7.48
N TRP A 57 2.18 35.55 -6.37
CA TRP A 57 2.54 34.56 -5.37
C TRP A 57 1.31 33.81 -4.82
N MET A 58 0.23 34.54 -4.51
CA MET A 58 -1.02 33.97 -3.98
C MET A 58 -1.70 33.04 -4.99
N ASP A 59 -1.74 33.40 -6.28
CA ASP A 59 -2.29 32.54 -7.34
C ASP A 59 -1.53 31.20 -7.46
N TRP A 60 -0.20 31.27 -7.39
CA TRP A 60 0.64 30.07 -7.37
C TRP A 60 0.42 29.23 -6.11
N GLU A 61 0.24 29.87 -4.96
CA GLU A 61 0.00 29.17 -3.70
C GLU A 61 -1.36 28.48 -3.71
N HIS A 62 -2.42 29.13 -4.23
CA HIS A 62 -3.72 28.49 -4.44
C HIS A 62 -3.59 27.19 -5.24
N GLN A 63 -2.90 27.26 -6.39
CA GLN A 63 -2.69 26.09 -7.24
C GLN A 63 -1.89 24.99 -6.54
N ARG A 64 -0.86 25.36 -5.77
CA ARG A 64 -0.05 24.40 -5.01
C ARG A 64 -0.89 23.68 -3.98
N ILE A 65 -1.66 24.41 -3.18
CA ILE A 65 -2.49 23.84 -2.11
C ILE A 65 -3.59 22.95 -2.69
N ASP A 66 -4.20 23.33 -3.82
CA ASP A 66 -5.20 22.51 -4.48
C ASP A 66 -4.60 21.21 -5.08
N LEU A 67 -3.38 21.26 -5.62
CA LEU A 67 -2.65 20.06 -6.06
C LEU A 67 -2.24 19.18 -4.89
N ALA A 68 -1.65 19.77 -3.85
CA ALA A 68 -1.26 19.06 -2.64
C ALA A 68 -2.48 18.39 -1.98
N SER A 69 -3.63 19.06 -1.96
CA SER A 69 -4.87 18.50 -1.41
C SER A 69 -5.38 17.33 -2.24
N ARG A 70 -5.33 17.41 -3.57
CA ARG A 70 -5.69 16.28 -4.46
C ARG A 70 -4.75 15.09 -4.28
N LEU A 71 -3.47 15.36 -4.02
CA LEU A 71 -2.45 14.35 -3.74
C LEU A 71 -2.41 13.92 -2.26
N ARG A 72 -3.33 14.40 -1.41
CA ARG A 72 -3.39 14.13 0.04
C ARG A 72 -2.07 14.41 0.78
N ARG A 73 -1.30 15.40 0.34
CA ARG A 73 -0.06 15.86 0.98
C ARG A 73 -0.38 16.86 2.10
N TRP A 74 -1.10 16.40 3.11
CA TRP A 74 -1.63 17.25 4.18
C TRP A 74 -0.54 17.95 4.99
N GLN A 75 0.58 17.26 5.25
CA GLN A 75 1.72 17.83 5.97
C GLN A 75 2.33 19.02 5.21
N VAL A 76 2.41 18.94 3.87
CA VAL A 76 2.93 20.04 3.03
C VAL A 76 2.02 21.26 3.14
N ILE A 77 0.70 21.07 3.12
CA ILE A 77 -0.28 22.16 3.27
C ILE A 77 -0.14 22.83 4.63
N ASP A 78 -0.04 22.05 5.71
CA ASP A 78 0.12 22.60 7.06
C ASP A 78 1.40 23.40 7.21
N GLN A 79 2.54 22.87 6.72
CA GLN A 79 3.82 23.58 6.72
C GLN A 79 3.74 24.89 5.93
N ARG A 80 3.25 24.86 4.69
CA ARG A 80 3.18 26.03 3.81
C ARG A 80 2.26 27.12 4.35
N LEU A 81 1.12 26.76 4.92
CA LEU A 81 0.12 27.73 5.37
C LEU A 81 0.25 28.10 6.86
N SER A 82 1.27 27.57 7.56
CA SER A 82 1.57 27.94 8.94
C SER A 82 2.16 29.35 9.07
N ILE A 83 2.85 29.82 8.02
CA ILE A 83 3.51 31.12 7.95
C ILE A 83 3.16 31.74 6.60
N LEU A 84 2.43 32.86 6.63
CA LEU A 84 2.03 33.59 5.43
C LEU A 84 2.83 34.89 5.31
N PRO A 85 3.10 35.37 4.09
CA PRO A 85 3.69 36.70 3.89
C PRO A 85 2.89 37.79 4.62
N PRO A 86 3.54 38.79 5.24
CA PRO A 86 2.83 39.87 5.93
C PRO A 86 1.97 40.73 4.98
N GLU A 87 2.29 40.75 3.68
CA GLU A 87 1.56 41.48 2.64
C GLU A 87 0.31 40.76 2.13
N ALA A 88 0.11 39.48 2.50
CA ALA A 88 -1.08 38.74 2.09
C ALA A 88 -2.35 39.39 2.67
N ASP A 89 -3.38 39.53 1.83
CA ASP A 89 -4.65 40.14 2.22
C ASP A 89 -5.47 39.24 3.17
N ASP A 90 -6.47 39.83 3.82
CA ASP A 90 -7.30 39.13 4.80
C ASP A 90 -8.12 38.00 4.18
N ALA A 91 -8.56 38.14 2.93
CA ALA A 91 -9.32 37.10 2.24
C ALA A 91 -8.46 35.85 2.02
N PHE A 92 -7.20 36.03 1.58
CA PHE A 92 -6.23 34.97 1.43
C PHE A 92 -5.87 34.34 2.77
N ARG A 93 -5.70 35.13 3.84
CA ARG A 93 -5.44 34.61 5.20
C ARG A 93 -6.59 33.73 5.71
N LEU A 94 -7.84 34.14 5.48
CA LEU A 94 -9.01 33.35 5.86
C LEU A 94 -9.10 32.05 5.04
N TRP A 95 -8.89 32.14 3.72
CA TRP A 95 -8.80 30.96 2.85
C TRP A 95 -7.70 30.01 3.31
N ALA A 96 -6.49 30.53 3.58
CA ALA A 96 -5.34 29.74 4.01
C ALA A 96 -5.62 29.06 5.35
N THR A 97 -6.25 29.76 6.30
CA THR A 97 -6.68 29.19 7.58
C THR A 97 -7.66 28.04 7.37
N ALA A 98 -8.67 28.21 6.52
CA ALA A 98 -9.63 27.16 6.23
C ALA A 98 -8.97 25.92 5.59
N ARG A 99 -8.04 26.13 4.65
CA ARG A 99 -7.29 25.05 3.99
C ARG A 99 -6.33 24.33 4.92
N ARG A 100 -5.58 25.08 5.74
CA ARG A 100 -4.71 24.53 6.77
C ARG A 100 -5.51 23.74 7.80
N GLY A 101 -6.60 24.31 8.31
CA GLY A 101 -7.48 23.66 9.26
C GLY A 101 -8.03 22.33 8.73
N LYS A 102 -8.44 22.28 7.45
CA LYS A 102 -8.82 21.02 6.81
C LYS A 102 -7.65 20.03 6.80
N ALA A 103 -6.45 20.46 6.39
CA ALA A 103 -5.27 19.59 6.40
C ALA A 103 -4.89 19.10 7.81
N LEU A 104 -5.13 19.91 8.85
CA LEU A 104 -4.96 19.52 10.25
C LEU A 104 -5.99 18.46 10.68
N LEU A 105 -7.24 18.57 10.26
CA LEU A 105 -8.25 17.52 10.50
C LEU A 105 -7.84 16.18 9.88
N GLU A 106 -7.38 16.20 8.62
CA GLU A 106 -6.91 14.99 7.92
C GLU A 106 -5.64 14.37 8.56
N GLN A 107 -4.89 15.16 9.33
CA GLN A 107 -3.75 14.69 10.13
C GLN A 107 -4.14 14.23 11.54
N GLY A 108 -5.43 14.25 11.90
CA GLY A 108 -5.88 13.90 13.26
C GLY A 108 -5.53 14.97 14.31
N LYS A 109 -5.40 16.24 13.92
CA LYS A 109 -5.11 17.39 14.79
C LYS A 109 -6.31 18.36 14.92
N PRO A 110 -7.49 17.92 15.37
CA PRO A 110 -8.70 18.74 15.35
C PRO A 110 -8.67 19.93 16.31
N GLU A 111 -7.95 19.84 17.42
CA GLU A 111 -7.81 20.94 18.38
C GLU A 111 -7.08 22.14 17.78
N GLN A 112 -6.00 21.90 17.03
CA GLN A 112 -5.26 22.95 16.35
C GLN A 112 -6.10 23.61 15.27
N ALA A 113 -6.88 22.82 14.51
CA ALA A 113 -7.81 23.34 13.53
C ALA A 113 -8.89 24.23 14.17
N LEU A 114 -9.44 23.79 15.31
CA LEU A 114 -10.46 24.52 16.06
C LEU A 114 -9.94 25.86 16.59
N VAL A 115 -8.75 25.88 17.19
CA VAL A 115 -8.13 27.10 17.73
C VAL A 115 -7.89 28.10 16.61
N ALA A 116 -7.26 27.67 15.50
CA ALA A 116 -6.99 28.53 14.36
C ALA A 116 -8.28 29.12 13.77
N ALA A 117 -9.31 28.28 13.55
CA ALA A 117 -10.58 28.74 12.99
C ALA A 117 -11.27 29.77 13.88
N ARG A 118 -11.31 29.54 15.20
CA ARG A 118 -11.93 30.47 16.15
C ARG A 118 -11.17 31.80 16.19
N GLN A 119 -9.84 31.77 16.30
CA GLN A 119 -9.02 32.99 16.32
C GLN A 119 -9.25 33.82 15.06
N SER A 120 -9.24 33.20 13.88
CA SER A 120 -9.48 33.91 12.62
C SER A 120 -10.90 34.46 12.52
N LEU A 121 -11.92 33.80 13.09
CA LEU A 121 -13.30 34.32 13.12
C LEU A 121 -13.45 35.60 13.96
N TRP A 122 -12.68 35.76 15.04
CA TRP A 122 -12.73 36.96 15.88
C TRP A 122 -12.14 38.21 15.22
N VAL A 123 -11.30 38.03 14.20
CA VAL A 123 -10.59 39.13 13.50
C VAL A 123 -11.37 39.65 12.28
N ILE A 124 -12.48 39.01 11.91
CA ILE A 124 -13.25 39.36 10.71
C ILE A 124 -14.04 40.67 10.92
N SER A 125 -13.74 41.69 10.11
CA SER A 125 -14.54 42.92 10.01
C SER A 125 -15.40 42.95 8.73
N GLY A 126 -16.67 43.30 8.85
CA GLY A 126 -17.56 43.75 7.77
C GLY A 126 -17.56 42.88 6.49
N GLN A 127 -16.84 43.30 5.45
CA GLN A 127 -16.90 42.73 4.09
C GLN A 127 -16.41 41.27 3.98
N ALA A 128 -15.73 40.73 5.00
CA ALA A 128 -15.22 39.35 5.03
C ALA A 128 -16.19 38.34 5.68
N GLU A 129 -17.43 38.72 6.00
CA GLU A 129 -18.41 37.85 6.67
C GLU A 129 -18.82 36.62 5.80
N SER A 130 -18.87 36.77 4.47
CA SER A 130 -19.07 35.65 3.54
C SER A 130 -17.87 34.69 3.49
N ALA A 131 -16.65 35.20 3.71
CA ALA A 131 -15.41 34.40 3.80
C ALA A 131 -15.29 33.61 5.11
N SER A 132 -16.17 33.85 6.09
CA SER A 132 -16.19 33.16 7.39
C SER A 132 -16.89 31.78 7.34
N MET A 133 -17.67 31.51 6.30
CA MET A 133 -18.45 30.27 6.13
C MET A 133 -17.56 29.00 6.20
N PRO A 134 -16.44 28.90 5.46
CA PRO A 134 -15.55 27.74 5.55
C PRO A 134 -14.97 27.51 6.94
N LEU A 135 -14.70 28.58 7.71
CA LEU A 135 -14.21 28.48 9.08
C LEU A 135 -15.27 27.94 10.03
N ARG A 136 -16.54 28.35 9.86
CA ARG A 136 -17.65 27.81 10.69
C ARG A 136 -17.91 26.34 10.39
N LEU A 137 -17.85 25.91 9.12
CA LEU A 137 -17.87 24.48 8.76
C LEU A 137 -16.68 23.72 9.35
N LEU A 138 -15.51 24.33 9.35
CA LEU A 138 -14.31 23.74 9.94
C LEU A 138 -14.47 23.52 11.45
N ILE A 139 -15.07 24.47 12.18
CA ILE A 139 -15.38 24.33 13.61
C ILE A 139 -16.30 23.12 13.86
N ILE A 140 -17.40 23.01 13.11
CA ILE A 140 -18.33 21.88 13.22
C ILE A 140 -17.58 20.55 13.02
N ARG A 141 -16.77 20.47 11.96
CA ARG A 141 -15.99 19.27 11.66
C ARG A 141 -14.93 18.97 12.72
N ALA A 142 -14.30 19.99 13.29
CA ALA A 142 -13.33 19.82 14.36
C ALA A 142 -13.98 19.20 15.61
N TYR A 143 -15.14 19.72 16.04
CA TYR A 143 -15.89 19.12 17.14
C TYR A 143 -16.32 17.67 16.86
N LEU A 144 -16.79 17.39 15.64
CA LEU A 144 -17.13 16.03 15.22
C LEU A 144 -15.93 15.08 15.29
N ASN A 145 -14.74 15.52 14.88
CA ASN A 145 -13.51 14.72 14.97
C ASN A 145 -13.06 14.51 16.43
N MET A 146 -13.37 15.46 17.31
CA MET A 146 -13.10 15.35 18.75
C MET A 146 -14.17 14.54 19.51
N GLY A 147 -15.25 14.10 18.84
CA GLY A 147 -16.39 13.46 19.52
C GLY A 147 -17.20 14.40 20.40
N LYS A 148 -17.04 15.72 20.28
CA LYS A 148 -17.78 16.75 21.02
C LYS A 148 -19.11 17.04 20.33
N LEU A 149 -20.03 16.08 20.40
CA LEU A 149 -21.23 16.05 19.57
C LEU A 149 -22.21 17.20 19.88
N THR A 150 -22.37 17.56 21.16
CA THR A 150 -23.22 18.68 21.60
C THR A 150 -22.67 20.04 21.13
N ASP A 151 -21.35 20.22 21.16
CA ASP A 151 -20.70 21.41 20.64
C ASP A 151 -20.83 21.52 19.12
N ALA A 152 -20.72 20.38 18.42
CA ALA A 152 -20.95 20.31 16.97
C ALA A 152 -22.40 20.69 16.61
N GLU A 153 -23.38 20.20 17.38
CA GLU A 153 -24.80 20.54 17.21
C GLU A 153 -25.04 22.04 17.45
N THR A 154 -24.48 22.60 18.52
CA THR A 154 -24.60 24.04 18.83
C THR A 154 -23.99 24.89 17.71
N ALA A 155 -22.80 24.52 17.22
CA ALA A 155 -22.15 25.20 16.10
C ALA A 155 -22.96 25.06 14.80
N MET A 156 -23.63 23.92 14.59
CA MET A 156 -24.51 23.69 13.44
C MET A 156 -25.76 24.58 13.47
N ILE A 157 -26.39 24.74 14.64
CA ILE A 157 -27.52 25.66 14.82
C ILE A 157 -27.09 27.08 14.45
N ARG A 158 -25.94 27.53 14.98
CA ARG A 158 -25.41 28.86 14.65
C ARG A 158 -25.12 29.01 13.16
N PHE A 159 -24.52 27.99 12.53
CA PHE A 159 -24.25 28.02 11.10
C PHE A 159 -25.54 28.18 10.27
N ARG A 160 -26.64 27.52 10.64
CA ARG A 160 -27.93 27.68 9.95
C ARG A 160 -28.55 29.06 10.13
N GLN A 161 -28.38 29.66 11.30
CA GLN A 161 -28.84 31.04 11.53
C GLN A 161 -28.09 32.01 10.62
N ASP A 162 -26.78 31.82 10.47
CA ASP A 162 -25.93 32.70 9.66
C ASP A 162 -26.07 32.41 8.14
N TYR A 163 -26.39 31.17 7.75
CA TYR A 163 -26.49 30.74 6.35
C TYR A 163 -27.72 29.86 6.03
N PRO A 164 -28.95 30.38 6.16
CA PRO A 164 -30.18 29.60 5.98
C PRO A 164 -30.36 29.01 4.57
N GLN A 165 -29.73 29.62 3.56
CA GLN A 165 -29.80 29.22 2.16
C GLN A 165 -28.86 28.08 1.76
N ILE A 166 -27.89 27.72 2.61
CA ILE A 166 -26.88 26.71 2.26
C ILE A 166 -27.39 25.31 2.61
N ASP A 167 -27.45 24.41 1.63
CA ASP A 167 -27.81 23.00 1.89
C ASP A 167 -26.66 22.26 2.60
N ILE A 168 -26.86 22.05 3.89
CA ILE A 168 -25.99 21.28 4.80
C ILE A 168 -26.78 20.16 5.48
N ASN A 169 -27.88 19.71 4.88
CA ASN A 169 -28.77 18.73 5.49
C ASN A 169 -28.08 17.40 5.78
N SER A 170 -27.13 16.94 4.94
CA SER A 170 -26.40 15.70 5.22
C SER A 170 -25.53 15.81 6.47
N LEU A 171 -24.83 16.95 6.62
CA LEU A 171 -23.96 17.19 7.78
C LEU A 171 -24.79 17.34 9.05
N GLN A 172 -25.94 18.01 8.97
CA GLN A 172 -26.86 18.06 10.12
C GLN A 172 -27.42 16.69 10.46
N ALA A 173 -27.87 15.91 9.46
CA ALA A 173 -28.36 14.57 9.71
C ALA A 173 -27.28 13.69 10.35
N GLU A 174 -26.03 13.80 9.90
CA GLU A 174 -24.89 13.12 10.52
C GLU A 174 -24.75 13.50 12.00
N ILE A 175 -24.80 14.80 12.33
CA ILE A 175 -24.72 15.27 13.71
C ILE A 175 -25.88 14.71 14.54
N LEU A 176 -27.13 14.86 14.08
CA LEU A 176 -28.31 14.37 14.79
C LEU A 176 -28.24 12.85 15.03
N LEU A 177 -27.84 12.08 14.02
CA LEU A 177 -27.65 10.64 14.12
C LEU A 177 -26.56 10.27 15.14
N ARG A 178 -25.44 11.00 15.19
CA ARG A 178 -24.38 10.75 16.16
C ARG A 178 -24.78 11.14 17.59
N VAL A 179 -25.54 12.23 17.75
CA VAL A 179 -26.05 12.70 19.06
C VAL A 179 -27.17 11.78 19.58
N GLY A 180 -27.77 10.94 18.72
CA GLY A 180 -28.86 10.03 19.09
C GLY A 180 -30.27 10.61 18.89
N ARG A 181 -30.37 11.77 18.22
CA ARG A 181 -31.64 12.43 17.88
C ARG A 181 -32.23 11.84 16.60
N TYR A 182 -32.57 10.55 16.64
CA TYR A 182 -32.96 9.78 15.46
C TYR A 182 -34.29 10.24 14.84
N ASP A 183 -35.26 10.66 15.66
CA ASP A 183 -36.53 11.20 15.19
C ASP A 183 -36.36 12.52 14.43
N ASP A 184 -35.54 13.44 14.96
CA ASP A 184 -35.25 14.71 14.29
C ASP A 184 -34.49 14.49 12.98
N ALA A 185 -33.58 13.52 12.94
CA ALA A 185 -32.91 13.12 11.71
C ALA A 185 -33.92 12.56 10.69
N ALA A 186 -34.85 11.69 11.13
CA ALA A 186 -35.89 11.12 10.28
C ALA A 186 -36.83 12.20 9.73
N GLU A 187 -37.21 13.18 10.54
CA GLU A 187 -38.04 14.31 10.14
C GLU A 187 -37.31 15.20 9.12
N LEU A 188 -36.03 15.49 9.35
CA LEU A 188 -35.18 16.23 8.41
C LEU A 188 -35.17 15.57 7.02
N PHE A 189 -35.19 14.23 6.97
CA PHE A 189 -35.23 13.50 5.70
C PHE A 189 -36.59 13.53 4.98
N LYS A 190 -37.70 13.83 5.66
CA LYS A 190 -39.02 13.97 4.99
C LYS A 190 -39.05 15.18 4.05
N GLN A 191 -38.29 16.21 4.40
CA GLN A 191 -38.16 17.44 3.62
C GLN A 191 -37.18 17.29 2.44
N TYR A 192 -36.43 16.17 2.38
CA TYR A 192 -35.37 15.96 1.42
C TYR A 192 -35.84 15.16 0.18
N LYS A 193 -35.60 15.71 -1.02
CA LYS A 193 -35.91 15.04 -2.30
C LYS A 193 -34.70 14.38 -2.97
N GLY A 194 -33.48 14.57 -2.46
CA GLY A 194 -32.24 14.09 -3.07
C GLY A 194 -31.94 12.61 -2.81
N GLY A 195 -31.34 11.93 -3.80
CA GLY A 195 -31.07 10.49 -3.78
C GLY A 195 -29.83 10.05 -2.98
N ASP A 196 -28.91 10.97 -2.65
CA ASP A 196 -27.55 10.63 -2.19
C ASP A 196 -27.42 10.41 -0.68
N GLN A 197 -28.53 10.50 0.06
CA GLN A 197 -28.55 10.34 1.54
C GLN A 197 -29.38 9.14 2.00
N ARG A 198 -29.65 8.18 1.10
CA ARG A 198 -30.50 7.01 1.39
C ARG A 198 -30.05 6.23 2.62
N ALA A 199 -28.73 6.00 2.77
CA ALA A 199 -28.19 5.26 3.89
C ALA A 199 -28.48 5.97 5.23
N LEU A 200 -28.29 7.29 5.30
CA LEU A 200 -28.57 8.06 6.51
C LEU A 200 -30.06 8.08 6.84
N ARG A 201 -30.93 8.20 5.83
CA ARG A 201 -32.37 8.10 6.03
C ARG A 201 -32.79 6.74 6.59
N PHE A 202 -32.28 5.65 6.01
CA PHE A 202 -32.58 4.31 6.50
C PHE A 202 -32.00 4.06 7.90
N LEU A 203 -30.83 4.62 8.21
CA LEU A 203 -30.28 4.59 9.56
C LEU A 203 -31.21 5.33 10.54
N ALA A 204 -31.63 6.56 10.21
CA ALA A 204 -32.56 7.32 11.05
C ALA A 204 -33.86 6.56 11.32
N GLN A 205 -34.45 5.94 10.29
CA GLN A 205 -35.67 5.14 10.41
C GLN A 205 -35.49 3.86 11.23
N LEU A 206 -34.32 3.22 11.14
CA LEU A 206 -34.01 2.03 11.91
C LEU A 206 -33.86 2.37 13.40
N GLU A 207 -33.09 3.41 13.72
CA GLU A 207 -32.78 3.78 15.10
C GLU A 207 -33.93 4.51 15.81
N SER A 208 -34.79 5.23 15.07
CA SER A 208 -35.99 5.86 15.65
C SER A 208 -37.12 4.88 15.95
N GLY A 209 -37.04 3.64 15.45
CA GLY A 209 -38.10 2.65 15.61
C GLY A 209 -39.40 2.97 14.86
N GLN A 210 -39.38 3.96 13.95
CA GLN A 210 -40.54 4.32 13.13
C GLN A 210 -41.01 3.18 12.20
N GLU A 211 -40.14 2.19 11.94
CA GLU A 211 -40.46 1.02 11.14
C GLU A 211 -39.89 -0.26 11.76
N GLN A 212 -40.65 -1.35 11.65
CA GLN A 212 -40.21 -2.69 12.05
C GLN A 212 -38.87 -3.06 11.37
N PRO A 213 -37.81 -3.40 12.11
CA PRO A 213 -36.48 -3.65 11.54
C PRO A 213 -36.47 -4.69 10.42
N ALA A 214 -37.21 -5.79 10.58
CA ALA A 214 -37.30 -6.84 9.55
C ALA A 214 -37.92 -6.35 8.23
N ALA A 215 -38.90 -5.43 8.30
CA ALA A 215 -39.55 -4.84 7.13
C ALA A 215 -38.62 -3.84 6.43
N LEU A 216 -37.98 -2.97 7.21
CA LEU A 216 -36.99 -2.03 6.71
C LEU A 216 -35.83 -2.75 6.00
N GLY A 217 -35.30 -3.82 6.59
CA GLY A 217 -34.26 -4.65 5.97
C GLY A 217 -34.66 -5.23 4.61
N LYS A 218 -35.93 -5.67 4.44
CA LYS A 218 -36.45 -6.13 3.14
C LYS A 218 -36.49 -4.98 2.13
N ARG A 219 -36.90 -3.78 2.54
CA ARG A 219 -36.91 -2.60 1.66
C ARG A 219 -35.50 -2.21 1.22
N ILE A 220 -34.53 -2.23 2.12
CA ILE A 220 -33.12 -1.95 1.79
C ILE A 220 -32.59 -2.98 0.79
N LEU A 221 -32.89 -4.27 0.96
CA LEU A 221 -32.54 -5.32 0.01
C LEU A 221 -33.16 -5.09 -1.38
N TRP A 222 -34.40 -4.59 -1.45
CA TRP A 222 -35.02 -4.21 -2.72
C TRP A 222 -34.27 -3.07 -3.40
N VAL A 223 -33.88 -2.03 -2.64
CA VAL A 223 -33.07 -0.91 -3.16
C VAL A 223 -31.72 -1.41 -3.69
N LEU A 224 -31.02 -2.27 -2.94
CA LEU A 224 -29.74 -2.87 -3.34
C LEU A 224 -29.83 -3.65 -4.66
N ARG A 225 -31.00 -4.21 -4.99
CA ARG A 225 -31.21 -4.97 -6.23
C ARG A 225 -31.64 -4.11 -7.42
N LYS A 226 -32.34 -3.00 -7.17
CA LYS A 226 -33.01 -2.21 -8.22
C LYS A 226 -32.31 -0.92 -8.57
N SER A 227 -31.45 -0.41 -7.68
CA SER A 227 -30.78 0.87 -7.86
C SER A 227 -29.34 0.67 -8.34
N LYS A 228 -28.89 1.56 -9.22
CA LYS A 228 -27.45 1.76 -9.45
C LYS A 228 -26.89 2.55 -8.27
N LEU A 229 -25.95 1.96 -7.54
CA LEU A 229 -25.37 2.50 -6.31
C LEU A 229 -23.86 2.62 -6.46
N THR A 230 -23.26 3.54 -5.70
CA THR A 230 -21.82 3.56 -5.49
C THR A 230 -21.39 2.39 -4.61
N ASP A 231 -20.12 2.00 -4.65
CA ASP A 231 -19.60 0.95 -3.76
C ASP A 231 -19.76 1.36 -2.29
N THR A 232 -19.53 2.63 -1.95
CA THR A 232 -19.73 3.15 -0.60
C THR A 232 -21.19 3.02 -0.14
N ASP A 233 -22.15 3.42 -0.96
CA ASP A 233 -23.57 3.30 -0.59
C ASP A 233 -23.98 1.83 -0.48
N THR A 234 -23.49 0.99 -1.40
CA THR A 234 -23.73 -0.46 -1.37
C THR A 234 -23.24 -1.05 -0.05
N MET A 235 -22.03 -0.70 0.38
CA MET A 235 -21.45 -1.11 1.66
C MET A 235 -22.33 -0.67 2.83
N ARG A 236 -22.66 0.63 2.92
CA ARG A 236 -23.47 1.21 4.02
C ARG A 236 -24.84 0.55 4.12
N LEU A 237 -25.50 0.32 2.98
CA LEU A 237 -26.79 -0.35 2.94
C LEU A 237 -26.71 -1.82 3.37
N TRP A 238 -25.65 -2.55 3.00
CA TRP A 238 -25.44 -3.92 3.51
C TRP A 238 -25.26 -3.96 5.03
N GLN A 239 -24.58 -2.96 5.62
CA GLN A 239 -24.48 -2.87 7.09
C GLN A 239 -25.82 -2.61 7.75
N LEU A 240 -26.67 -1.77 7.15
CA LEU A 240 -28.04 -1.57 7.66
C LEU A 240 -28.88 -2.84 7.54
N VAL A 241 -28.72 -3.64 6.49
CA VAL A 241 -29.35 -4.96 6.42
C VAL A 241 -28.86 -5.84 7.56
N ALA A 242 -27.55 -5.87 7.85
CA ALA A 242 -27.00 -6.64 8.96
C ALA A 242 -27.58 -6.19 10.31
N ARG A 243 -27.59 -4.89 10.59
CA ARG A 243 -28.14 -4.31 11.82
C ARG A 243 -29.63 -4.59 11.98
N SER A 244 -30.40 -4.43 10.91
CA SER A 244 -31.83 -4.76 10.91
C SER A 244 -32.09 -6.25 11.17
N ALA A 245 -31.22 -7.12 10.65
CA ALA A 245 -31.30 -8.56 10.83
C ALA A 245 -30.94 -8.99 12.25
N GLU A 246 -29.95 -8.33 12.86
CA GLU A 246 -29.57 -8.51 14.27
C GLU A 246 -30.74 -8.21 15.20
N THR A 247 -31.33 -7.01 15.12
CA THR A 247 -32.48 -6.61 15.95
C THR A 247 -33.69 -7.54 15.75
N SER A 248 -33.80 -8.18 14.57
CA SER A 248 -34.90 -9.09 14.24
C SER A 248 -34.61 -10.56 14.50
N GLY A 249 -33.44 -10.93 15.05
CA GLY A 249 -33.06 -12.34 15.24
C GLY A 249 -32.88 -13.14 13.94
N LEU A 250 -32.57 -12.50 12.83
CA LEU A 250 -32.40 -13.10 11.50
C LEU A 250 -30.94 -13.46 11.22
N TYR A 251 -30.41 -14.43 11.98
CA TYR A 251 -28.97 -14.80 12.01
C TYR A 251 -28.32 -15.00 10.63
N VAL A 252 -28.90 -15.86 9.78
CA VAL A 252 -28.37 -16.14 8.43
C VAL A 252 -28.33 -14.88 7.56
N ARG A 253 -29.32 -13.99 7.71
CA ARG A 253 -29.35 -12.72 6.96
C ARG A 253 -28.27 -11.77 7.45
N ARG A 254 -28.04 -11.70 8.78
CA ARG A 254 -26.99 -10.88 9.39
C ARG A 254 -25.62 -11.28 8.84
N ILE A 255 -25.25 -12.57 8.92
CA ILE A 255 -23.96 -13.08 8.44
C ILE A 255 -23.76 -12.76 6.95
N ASN A 256 -24.75 -13.08 6.11
CA ASN A 256 -24.66 -12.82 4.67
C ASN A 256 -24.52 -11.32 4.35
N ALA A 257 -25.24 -10.46 5.07
CA ALA A 257 -25.14 -9.01 4.88
C ALA A 257 -23.77 -8.47 5.29
N LEU A 258 -23.20 -8.94 6.40
CA LEU A 258 -21.85 -8.58 6.84
C LEU A 258 -20.78 -9.00 5.84
N HIS A 259 -20.86 -10.24 5.32
CA HIS A 259 -19.97 -10.69 4.23
C HIS A 259 -20.02 -9.75 3.02
N LYS A 260 -21.22 -9.33 2.60
CA LYS A 260 -21.38 -8.41 1.47
C LYS A 260 -20.82 -7.03 1.79
N ALA A 261 -21.08 -6.48 2.97
CA ALA A 261 -20.51 -5.20 3.41
C ALA A 261 -18.97 -5.22 3.40
N MET A 262 -18.36 -6.23 4.01
CA MET A 262 -16.90 -6.38 4.09
C MET A 262 -16.26 -6.55 2.71
N MET A 263 -16.90 -7.32 1.83
CA MET A 263 -16.45 -7.47 0.45
C MET A 263 -16.46 -6.13 -0.28
N THR A 264 -17.59 -5.41 -0.26
CA THR A 264 -17.68 -4.12 -0.92
C THR A 264 -16.65 -3.14 -0.35
N ALA A 265 -16.48 -3.11 0.98
CA ALA A 265 -15.47 -2.29 1.63
C ALA A 265 -14.04 -2.61 1.16
N SER A 266 -13.71 -3.88 0.94
CA SER A 266 -12.38 -4.28 0.44
C SER A 266 -12.07 -3.78 -0.99
N GLN A 267 -13.09 -3.43 -1.76
CA GLN A 267 -12.95 -2.92 -3.14
C GLN A 267 -12.83 -1.39 -3.20
N ILE A 268 -13.17 -0.70 -2.10
CA ILE A 268 -13.11 0.75 -2.01
C ILE A 268 -11.63 1.18 -1.91
N LYS A 269 -11.07 1.60 -3.06
CA LYS A 269 -9.66 2.04 -3.16
C LYS A 269 -9.37 3.37 -2.45
N LYS A 270 -10.40 4.14 -2.11
CA LYS A 270 -10.28 5.44 -1.45
C LYS A 270 -11.18 5.44 -0.22
N ALA A 271 -10.59 5.51 0.96
CA ALA A 271 -11.34 5.89 2.16
C ALA A 271 -12.03 7.23 1.85
N ASN A 272 -13.35 7.27 2.03
CA ASN A 272 -14.10 8.50 1.87
C ASN A 272 -13.78 9.38 3.07
N ASP A 273 -13.34 10.61 2.81
CA ASP A 273 -12.97 11.62 3.82
C ASP A 273 -14.21 12.18 4.56
N SER A 274 -15.32 11.43 4.60
CA SER A 274 -16.56 11.81 5.27
C SER A 274 -16.64 11.12 6.62
N GLY A 275 -16.80 11.89 7.69
CA GLY A 275 -17.07 11.37 9.03
C GLY A 275 -18.21 10.33 9.07
N LEU A 276 -19.11 10.35 8.08
CA LEU A 276 -20.17 9.36 7.86
C LEU A 276 -19.76 7.90 8.04
N ASP A 277 -18.51 7.52 7.77
CA ASP A 277 -18.05 6.14 7.98
C ASP A 277 -18.09 5.71 9.46
N ALA A 278 -18.06 6.66 10.41
CA ALA A 278 -18.27 6.40 11.82
C ALA A 278 -19.70 5.93 12.16
N LEU A 279 -20.70 6.29 11.34
CA LEU A 279 -22.09 5.82 11.49
C LEU A 279 -22.30 4.43 10.90
N PHE A 280 -21.35 3.96 10.10
CA PHE A 280 -21.38 2.67 9.42
C PHE A 280 -20.06 1.91 9.66
N PRO A 281 -19.71 1.59 10.92
CA PRO A 281 -18.47 0.90 11.20
C PRO A 281 -18.53 -0.56 10.72
N ILE A 282 -17.47 -1.03 10.07
CA ILE A 282 -17.26 -2.47 9.84
C ILE A 282 -16.21 -2.91 10.85
N ARG A 283 -16.60 -3.60 11.91
CA ARG A 283 -15.67 -4.10 12.93
C ARG A 283 -15.18 -5.50 12.59
N GLY A 284 -14.03 -5.86 13.14
CA GLY A 284 -13.50 -7.22 13.04
C GLY A 284 -14.39 -8.25 13.75
N THR A 285 -15.04 -7.81 14.83
CA THR A 285 -15.89 -8.65 15.69
C THR A 285 -17.25 -8.95 15.08
N ASP A 286 -17.85 -8.00 14.33
CA ASP A 286 -19.26 -8.08 13.88
C ASP A 286 -19.59 -9.42 13.22
N LEU A 287 -18.69 -9.92 12.37
CA LEU A 287 -18.91 -11.18 11.67
C LEU A 287 -18.67 -12.41 12.56
N TRP A 288 -17.66 -12.37 13.43
CA TRP A 288 -17.40 -13.42 14.41
C TRP A 288 -18.58 -13.58 15.37
N ASP A 289 -19.06 -12.47 15.93
CA ASP A 289 -20.20 -12.41 16.84
C ASP A 289 -21.48 -12.93 16.14
N ALA A 290 -21.69 -12.56 14.88
CA ALA A 290 -22.81 -13.09 14.10
C ALA A 290 -22.76 -14.61 13.91
N TYR A 291 -21.57 -15.20 13.76
CA TYR A 291 -21.39 -16.64 13.73
C TYR A 291 -21.61 -17.29 15.10
N LEU A 292 -21.10 -16.68 16.18
CA LEU A 292 -21.30 -17.16 17.54
C LEU A 292 -22.79 -17.17 17.91
N ASP A 293 -23.51 -16.08 17.66
CA ASP A 293 -24.95 -15.95 17.93
C ASP A 293 -25.75 -17.01 17.17
N TYR A 294 -25.42 -17.23 15.90
CA TYR A 294 -26.09 -18.24 15.10
C TYR A 294 -25.78 -19.66 15.59
N GLY A 295 -24.53 -19.93 15.93
CA GLY A 295 -24.07 -21.22 16.44
C GLY A 295 -24.75 -21.56 17.76
N GLN A 296 -24.83 -20.60 18.67
CA GLN A 296 -25.52 -20.76 19.95
C GLN A 296 -27.02 -20.99 19.76
N PHE A 297 -27.67 -20.25 18.86
CA PHE A 297 -29.08 -20.48 18.52
C PHE A 297 -29.32 -21.91 18.01
N VAL A 298 -28.45 -22.41 17.12
CA VAL A 298 -28.55 -23.77 16.57
C VAL A 298 -28.30 -24.82 17.65
N ALA A 299 -27.26 -24.63 18.45
CA ALA A 299 -26.88 -25.53 19.53
C ALA A 299 -27.98 -25.66 20.60
N ASN A 300 -28.58 -24.54 21.01
CA ASN A 300 -29.69 -24.52 21.96
C ASN A 300 -30.89 -25.32 21.43
N ARG A 301 -31.22 -25.19 20.13
CA ARG A 301 -32.28 -25.98 19.49
C ARG A 301 -31.96 -27.48 19.42
N GLN A 302 -30.68 -27.84 19.41
CA GLN A 302 -30.20 -29.21 19.41
C GLN A 302 -29.85 -29.73 20.81
N GLN A 303 -30.06 -28.92 21.86
CA GLN A 303 -29.74 -29.25 23.25
C GLN A 303 -28.26 -29.63 23.48
N LEU A 304 -27.34 -29.03 22.71
CA LEU A 304 -25.91 -29.27 22.90
C LEU A 304 -25.43 -28.58 24.18
N LEU A 305 -24.76 -29.34 25.06
CA LEU A 305 -24.25 -28.83 26.33
C LEU A 305 -22.83 -28.29 26.18
N THR A 306 -22.51 -27.22 26.90
CA THR A 306 -21.16 -26.66 26.98
C THR A 306 -20.18 -27.68 27.55
N GLY A 307 -19.00 -27.81 26.95
CA GLY A 307 -17.96 -28.77 27.35
C GLY A 307 -18.08 -30.16 26.72
N GLN A 308 -19.14 -30.44 25.95
CA GLN A 308 -19.28 -31.69 25.19
C GLN A 308 -18.73 -31.55 23.77
N ASP A 309 -17.45 -31.18 23.65
CA ASP A 309 -16.81 -30.80 22.38
C ASP A 309 -17.03 -31.81 21.25
N GLU A 310 -17.01 -33.11 21.54
CA GLU A 310 -17.26 -34.17 20.55
C GLU A 310 -18.67 -34.08 19.93
N GLN A 311 -19.68 -33.76 20.74
CA GLN A 311 -21.06 -33.60 20.25
C GLN A 311 -21.20 -32.35 19.38
N TRP A 312 -20.52 -31.27 19.75
CA TRP A 312 -20.46 -30.05 18.94
C TRP A 312 -19.78 -30.31 17.60
N ALA A 313 -18.64 -31.00 17.61
CA ALA A 313 -17.91 -31.39 16.42
C ALA A 313 -18.75 -32.30 15.51
N ALA A 314 -19.42 -33.31 16.08
CA ALA A 314 -20.32 -34.20 15.34
C ALA A 314 -21.51 -33.44 14.73
N ALA A 315 -22.16 -32.55 15.49
CA ALA A 315 -23.27 -31.73 15.00
C ALA A 315 -22.84 -30.81 13.86
N ALA A 316 -21.66 -30.21 13.95
CA ALA A 316 -21.08 -29.38 12.89
C ALA A 316 -20.71 -30.20 11.65
N GLY A 317 -20.10 -31.37 11.84
CA GLY A 317 -19.75 -32.32 10.78
C GLY A 317 -20.96 -32.80 9.98
N ASN A 318 -22.04 -33.20 10.67
CA ASN A 318 -23.26 -33.73 10.05
C ASN A 318 -23.97 -32.75 9.10
N VAL A 319 -23.78 -31.45 9.31
CA VAL A 319 -24.43 -30.40 8.50
C VAL A 319 -23.45 -29.71 7.55
N MET A 320 -22.19 -30.15 7.50
CA MET A 320 -21.09 -29.49 6.80
C MET A 320 -21.34 -29.36 5.29
N GLU A 321 -21.83 -30.42 4.64
CA GLU A 321 -22.07 -30.45 3.20
C GLU A 321 -23.36 -29.71 2.81
N ASN A 322 -24.45 -29.97 3.54
CA ASN A 322 -25.78 -29.49 3.18
C ASN A 322 -26.10 -28.09 3.71
N LYS A 323 -25.48 -27.68 4.83
CA LYS A 323 -25.70 -26.39 5.49
C LYS A 323 -24.35 -25.81 5.98
N PRO A 324 -23.43 -25.49 5.06
CA PRO A 324 -22.06 -25.07 5.41
C PRO A 324 -22.02 -23.83 6.31
N LEU A 325 -23.00 -22.91 6.19
CA LEU A 325 -23.08 -21.75 7.08
C LEU A 325 -23.44 -22.13 8.53
N GLN A 326 -24.31 -23.12 8.71
CA GLN A 326 -24.67 -23.64 10.03
C GLN A 326 -23.49 -24.40 10.65
N ALA A 327 -22.79 -25.22 9.85
CA ALA A 327 -21.58 -25.90 10.30
C ALA A 327 -20.51 -24.89 10.75
N ALA A 328 -20.25 -23.86 9.94
CA ALA A 328 -19.29 -22.80 10.30
C ALA A 328 -19.69 -22.11 11.62
N ALA A 329 -20.98 -21.83 11.84
CA ALA A 329 -21.44 -21.24 13.09
C ALA A 329 -21.20 -22.14 14.32
N LEU A 330 -21.44 -23.45 14.20
CA LEU A 330 -21.15 -24.42 15.27
C LEU A 330 -19.64 -24.53 15.54
N TRP A 331 -18.82 -24.58 14.49
CA TRP A 331 -17.35 -24.56 14.63
C TRP A 331 -16.84 -23.26 15.27
N ALA A 332 -17.43 -22.10 14.96
CA ALA A 332 -17.04 -20.84 15.58
C ALA A 332 -17.27 -20.87 17.10
N VAL A 333 -18.41 -21.41 17.56
CA VAL A 333 -18.70 -21.54 19.00
C VAL A 333 -17.72 -22.52 19.66
N LEU A 334 -17.43 -23.65 19.02
CA LEU A 334 -16.46 -24.61 19.55
C LEU A 334 -15.05 -24.02 19.63
N ALA A 335 -14.63 -23.27 18.61
CA ALA A 335 -13.35 -22.57 18.58
C ALA A 335 -13.20 -21.54 19.72
N GLN A 336 -14.30 -20.88 20.10
CA GLN A 336 -14.32 -19.89 21.18
C GLN A 336 -14.36 -20.50 22.58
N ASN A 337 -15.08 -21.61 22.75
CA ASN A 337 -15.51 -22.10 24.06
C ASN A 337 -14.90 -23.44 24.48
N SER A 338 -14.25 -24.19 23.58
CA SER A 338 -13.60 -25.45 23.96
C SER A 338 -12.53 -25.19 25.02
N ILE A 339 -12.42 -26.09 26.01
CA ILE A 339 -11.38 -26.03 27.04
C ILE A 339 -10.09 -26.70 26.54
N GLN A 340 -10.20 -27.58 25.54
CA GLN A 340 -9.08 -28.32 24.98
C GLN A 340 -8.47 -27.52 23.82
N ALA A 341 -7.21 -27.10 23.98
CA ALA A 341 -6.50 -26.32 22.96
C ALA A 341 -6.49 -27.00 21.58
N ASN A 342 -6.38 -28.34 21.53
CA ASN A 342 -6.42 -29.08 20.27
C ASN A 342 -7.78 -28.96 19.56
N ASN A 343 -8.89 -29.05 20.29
CA ASN A 343 -10.23 -28.92 19.72
C ASN A 343 -10.49 -27.47 19.27
N GLN A 344 -10.01 -26.47 20.00
CA GLN A 344 -10.04 -25.07 19.56
C GLN A 344 -9.33 -24.89 18.21
N LEU A 345 -8.11 -25.44 18.08
CA LEU A 345 -7.32 -25.37 16.84
C LEU A 345 -8.02 -26.07 15.66
N GLN A 346 -8.57 -27.26 15.89
CA GLN A 346 -9.33 -28.00 14.88
C GLN A 346 -10.61 -27.26 14.46
N ALA A 347 -11.34 -26.68 15.42
CA ALA A 347 -12.54 -25.91 15.15
C ALA A 347 -12.22 -24.63 14.34
N HIS A 348 -11.13 -23.95 14.66
CA HIS A 348 -10.62 -22.82 13.88
C HIS A 348 -10.29 -23.23 12.43
N ALA A 349 -9.65 -24.39 12.23
CA ALA A 349 -9.34 -24.92 10.90
C ALA A 349 -10.59 -25.25 10.09
N HIS A 350 -11.54 -26.00 10.66
CA HIS A 350 -12.80 -26.33 9.97
C HIS A 350 -13.64 -25.09 9.66
N PHE A 351 -13.69 -24.12 10.58
CA PHE A 351 -14.32 -22.84 10.33
C PHE A 351 -13.68 -22.12 9.13
N SER A 352 -12.35 -22.01 9.11
CA SER A 352 -11.66 -21.29 8.04
C SER A 352 -11.78 -21.98 6.69
N GLU A 353 -11.71 -23.31 6.64
CA GLU A 353 -11.95 -24.10 5.41
C GLU A 353 -13.34 -23.89 4.84
N LEU A 354 -14.37 -23.90 5.68
CA LEU A 354 -15.75 -23.67 5.25
C LEU A 354 -15.95 -22.26 4.71
N LEU A 355 -15.32 -21.27 5.33
CA LEU A 355 -15.34 -19.90 4.82
C LEU A 355 -14.60 -19.81 3.48
N MET A 356 -13.41 -20.39 3.35
CA MET A 356 -12.60 -20.36 2.13
C MET A 356 -13.29 -20.98 0.91
N LYS A 357 -14.17 -21.96 1.11
CA LYS A 357 -15.02 -22.54 0.04
C LYS A 357 -16.08 -21.55 -0.48
N GLN A 358 -16.42 -20.51 0.29
CA GLN A 358 -17.36 -19.48 -0.14
C GLN A 358 -16.67 -18.47 -1.04
N LYS A 359 -17.45 -17.90 -1.98
CA LYS A 359 -16.98 -16.78 -2.79
C LYS A 359 -16.52 -15.65 -1.87
N GLN A 360 -15.23 -15.33 -1.95
CA GLN A 360 -14.57 -14.27 -1.16
C GLN A 360 -14.41 -14.57 0.34
N GLY A 361 -14.43 -15.85 0.73
CA GLY A 361 -14.16 -16.29 2.11
C GLY A 361 -12.86 -15.75 2.70
N ALA A 362 -11.84 -15.58 1.87
CA ALA A 362 -10.58 -14.99 2.29
C ALA A 362 -10.73 -13.56 2.84
N VAL A 363 -11.64 -12.75 2.27
CA VAL A 363 -11.91 -11.39 2.77
C VAL A 363 -12.53 -11.48 4.16
N ALA A 364 -13.51 -12.38 4.35
CA ALA A 364 -14.11 -12.60 5.66
C ALA A 364 -13.07 -13.01 6.71
N LEU A 365 -12.17 -13.95 6.38
CA LEU A 365 -11.07 -14.35 7.27
C LEU A 365 -10.13 -13.20 7.60
N ARG A 366 -9.81 -12.32 6.64
CA ARG A 366 -9.00 -11.13 6.93
C ARG A 366 -9.66 -10.24 7.99
N TYR A 367 -10.97 -10.02 7.90
CA TYR A 367 -11.68 -9.21 8.90
C TYR A 367 -11.73 -9.89 10.26
N ILE A 368 -12.02 -11.20 10.29
CA ILE A 368 -12.15 -11.98 11.53
C ILE A 368 -10.81 -12.13 12.24
N TYR A 369 -9.70 -12.38 11.54
CA TYR A 369 -8.43 -12.75 12.19
C TYR A 369 -7.37 -11.65 12.21
N LEU A 370 -7.44 -10.66 11.33
CA LEU A 370 -6.35 -9.67 11.17
C LEU A 370 -6.75 -8.25 11.53
N LYS A 371 -8.03 -7.96 11.77
CA LYS A 371 -8.46 -6.61 12.12
C LYS A 371 -8.18 -6.34 13.59
N LYS A 372 -7.63 -5.15 13.88
CA LYS A 372 -7.09 -4.78 15.20
C LYS A 372 -8.09 -4.97 16.36
N ASP A 373 -9.36 -4.78 16.10
CA ASP A 373 -10.46 -4.90 17.06
C ASP A 373 -10.98 -6.34 17.23
N SER A 374 -10.44 -7.32 16.49
CA SER A 374 -10.83 -8.72 16.65
C SER A 374 -10.25 -9.35 17.92
N PRO A 375 -11.05 -10.10 18.71
CA PRO A 375 -10.56 -10.86 19.86
C PRO A 375 -9.57 -11.96 19.44
N LEU A 376 -9.63 -12.41 18.19
CA LEU A 376 -8.78 -13.48 17.66
C LEU A 376 -7.42 -12.99 17.16
N THR A 377 -7.21 -11.68 17.04
CA THR A 377 -5.89 -11.13 16.69
C THR A 377 -4.95 -11.11 17.91
N ALA A 378 -5.50 -11.13 19.12
CA ALA A 378 -4.74 -11.17 20.37
C ALA A 378 -4.25 -12.59 20.71
N THR A 379 -4.88 -13.63 20.17
CA THR A 379 -4.42 -15.02 20.26
C THR A 379 -3.39 -15.31 19.17
N SER A 380 -2.40 -16.15 19.46
CA SER A 380 -1.43 -16.59 18.44
C SER A 380 -2.19 -17.27 17.30
N LEU A 381 -2.23 -16.63 16.13
CA LEU A 381 -2.99 -17.11 14.97
C LEU A 381 -2.56 -18.55 14.61
N PRO A 382 -3.50 -19.51 14.50
CA PRO A 382 -3.17 -20.88 14.12
C PRO A 382 -2.41 -20.94 12.79
N GLU A 383 -1.42 -21.84 12.68
CA GLU A 383 -0.55 -21.95 11.50
C GLU A 383 -1.33 -22.17 10.20
N HIS A 384 -2.35 -23.04 10.24
CA HIS A 384 -3.24 -23.29 9.11
C HIS A 384 -3.88 -22.00 8.58
N ILE A 385 -4.32 -21.11 9.47
CA ILE A 385 -4.95 -19.83 9.10
C ILE A 385 -3.92 -18.85 8.56
N LYS A 386 -2.71 -18.81 9.15
CA LYS A 386 -1.59 -18.03 8.60
C LYS A 386 -1.28 -18.44 7.16
N HIS A 387 -1.23 -19.74 6.86
CA HIS A 387 -1.01 -20.23 5.49
C HIS A 387 -2.12 -19.77 4.53
N GLN A 388 -3.39 -19.96 4.90
CA GLN A 388 -4.53 -19.55 4.06
C GLN A 388 -4.54 -18.04 3.79
N LEU A 389 -4.30 -17.23 4.83
CA LEU A 389 -4.27 -15.78 4.71
C LEU A 389 -3.03 -15.28 3.95
N ALA A 390 -1.89 -15.96 4.05
CA ALA A 390 -0.70 -15.62 3.27
C ALA A 390 -0.93 -15.90 1.77
N ASP A 391 -1.51 -17.06 1.42
CA ASP A 391 -1.88 -17.37 0.04
C ASP A 391 -2.93 -16.37 -0.50
N ALA A 392 -3.91 -15.99 0.32
CA ALA A 392 -4.89 -14.96 -0.05
C ALA A 392 -4.27 -13.57 -0.24
N ALA A 393 -3.35 -13.17 0.65
CA ALA A 393 -2.65 -11.89 0.55
C ALA A 393 -1.85 -11.78 -0.75
N LEU A 394 -1.21 -12.88 -1.18
CA LEU A 394 -0.53 -12.94 -2.47
C LEU A 394 -1.52 -12.80 -3.64
N ALA A 395 -2.68 -13.46 -3.58
CA ALA A 395 -3.71 -13.32 -4.60
C ALA A 395 -4.28 -11.89 -4.70
N TRP A 396 -4.25 -11.13 -3.60
CA TRP A 396 -4.62 -9.71 -3.58
C TRP A 396 -3.50 -8.76 -4.00
N GLY A 397 -2.27 -9.25 -4.17
CA GLY A 397 -1.08 -8.42 -4.39
C GLY A 397 -0.60 -7.67 -3.13
N ASP A 398 -1.05 -8.05 -1.94
CA ASP A 398 -0.66 -7.46 -0.65
C ASP A 398 0.62 -8.16 -0.14
N LEU A 399 1.76 -7.87 -0.79
CA LEU A 399 3.05 -8.51 -0.50
C LEU A 399 3.53 -8.27 0.94
N ALA A 400 3.26 -7.08 1.48
CA ALA A 400 3.62 -6.74 2.85
C ALA A 400 2.86 -7.62 3.86
N LEU A 401 1.54 -7.80 3.67
CA LEU A 401 0.76 -8.71 4.50
C LEU A 401 1.22 -10.16 4.34
N ALA A 402 1.45 -10.62 3.11
CA ALA A 402 1.92 -11.98 2.84
C ALA A 402 3.25 -12.27 3.53
N SER A 403 4.21 -11.34 3.45
CA SER A 403 5.51 -11.43 4.12
C SER A 403 5.36 -11.49 5.63
N ARG A 404 4.58 -10.58 6.23
CA ARG A 404 4.31 -10.60 7.68
C ARG A 404 3.74 -11.93 8.18
N LEU A 405 2.82 -12.55 7.42
CA LEU A 405 2.23 -13.84 7.78
C LEU A 405 3.22 -15.00 7.57
N MET A 406 3.95 -15.02 6.46
CA MET A 406 4.95 -16.03 6.15
C MET A 406 6.17 -15.99 7.09
N GLY A 407 6.53 -14.83 7.61
CA GLY A 407 7.62 -14.68 8.59
C GLY A 407 7.35 -15.44 9.88
N GLN A 408 6.07 -15.60 10.25
CA GLN A 408 5.62 -16.33 11.44
C GLN A 408 5.40 -17.83 11.21
N LEU A 409 5.73 -18.33 10.02
CA LEU A 409 5.63 -19.74 9.64
C LEU A 409 7.05 -20.28 9.47
N THR A 410 7.38 -21.40 10.11
CA THR A 410 8.71 -22.03 10.02
C THR A 410 8.68 -23.39 9.35
N THR A 411 7.49 -23.97 9.14
CA THR A 411 7.30 -25.31 8.57
C THR A 411 6.37 -25.24 7.36
N ALA A 412 6.61 -26.12 6.38
CA ALA A 412 5.72 -26.28 5.26
C ALA A 412 4.41 -26.96 5.70
N PRO A 413 3.25 -26.61 5.09
CA PRO A 413 2.01 -27.34 5.31
C PRO A 413 2.14 -28.82 4.97
N GLU A 414 1.41 -29.65 5.69
CA GLU A 414 1.36 -31.10 5.44
C GLU A 414 0.96 -31.39 3.97
N GLY A 415 1.64 -32.34 3.34
CA GLY A 415 1.42 -32.71 1.94
C GLY A 415 1.99 -31.75 0.89
N LYS A 416 2.64 -30.64 1.27
CA LYS A 416 3.37 -29.78 0.32
C LYS A 416 4.85 -30.17 0.23
N GLU A 417 5.43 -30.01 -0.96
CA GLU A 417 6.87 -30.17 -1.16
C GLU A 417 7.65 -29.10 -0.38
N GLY A 418 8.43 -29.53 0.60
CA GLY A 418 9.15 -28.63 1.52
C GLY A 418 10.07 -27.65 0.80
N LEU A 419 10.89 -28.13 -0.14
CA LEU A 419 11.87 -27.31 -0.88
C LEU A 419 11.21 -26.12 -1.58
N ASP A 420 10.16 -26.37 -2.36
CA ASP A 420 9.43 -25.35 -3.11
C ASP A 420 8.73 -24.35 -2.17
N TRP A 421 8.19 -24.84 -1.06
CA TRP A 421 7.55 -23.99 -0.07
C TRP A 421 8.56 -23.05 0.62
N TYR A 422 9.69 -23.57 1.09
CA TYR A 422 10.71 -22.75 1.77
C TYR A 422 11.31 -21.71 0.84
N MET A 423 11.55 -22.06 -0.43
CA MET A 423 12.01 -21.11 -1.45
C MET A 423 10.99 -20.01 -1.72
N ARG A 424 9.70 -20.39 -1.88
CA ARG A 424 8.61 -19.43 -2.03
C ARG A 424 8.50 -18.51 -0.81
N ARG A 425 8.60 -19.06 0.40
CA ARG A 425 8.62 -18.29 1.65
C ARG A 425 9.74 -17.26 1.65
N ALA A 426 10.98 -17.68 1.40
CA ALA A 426 12.12 -16.78 1.35
C ALA A 426 11.90 -15.64 0.35
N ARG A 427 11.45 -15.95 -0.88
CA ARG A 427 11.16 -14.94 -1.89
C ARG A 427 10.08 -13.95 -1.45
N ILE A 428 9.01 -14.41 -0.82
CA ILE A 428 7.93 -13.54 -0.31
C ILE A 428 8.46 -12.61 0.78
N LEU A 429 9.32 -13.11 1.67
CA LEU A 429 9.94 -12.30 2.72
C LEU A 429 10.74 -11.15 2.11
N LEU A 430 11.61 -11.45 1.13
CA LEU A 430 12.40 -10.46 0.40
C LEU A 430 11.53 -9.40 -0.28
N LEU A 431 10.57 -9.83 -1.10
CA LEU A 431 9.74 -8.92 -1.90
C LEU A 431 8.72 -8.13 -1.05
N GLY A 432 8.33 -8.65 0.11
CA GLY A 432 7.41 -7.97 1.03
C GLY A 432 8.09 -7.10 2.09
N GLY A 433 9.42 -6.94 2.04
CA GLY A 433 10.18 -6.01 2.87
C GLY A 433 10.83 -6.59 4.13
N GLN A 434 10.68 -7.89 4.41
CA GLN A 434 11.38 -8.62 5.48
C GLN A 434 12.67 -9.23 4.91
N VAL A 435 13.59 -8.35 4.50
CA VAL A 435 14.75 -8.73 3.68
C VAL A 435 15.72 -9.61 4.46
N ASP A 436 16.03 -9.27 5.71
CA ASP A 436 16.99 -10.02 6.52
C ASP A 436 16.45 -11.40 6.90
N GLU A 437 15.16 -11.50 7.26
CA GLU A 437 14.50 -12.79 7.51
C GLU A 437 14.43 -13.65 6.25
N GLY A 438 14.23 -13.04 5.08
CA GLY A 438 14.29 -13.74 3.80
C GLY A 438 15.67 -14.29 3.48
N ILE A 439 16.74 -13.52 3.74
CA ILE A 439 18.13 -13.97 3.57
C ILE A 439 18.44 -15.13 4.52
N GLN A 440 18.06 -15.02 5.80
CA GLN A 440 18.26 -16.11 6.76
C GLN A 440 17.53 -17.38 6.32
N ALA A 441 16.29 -17.26 5.83
CA ALA A 441 15.53 -18.39 5.29
C ALA A 441 16.23 -19.07 4.11
N LEU A 442 16.94 -18.32 3.25
CA LEU A 442 17.75 -18.89 2.16
C LEU A 442 18.99 -19.62 2.67
N HIS A 443 19.63 -19.12 3.73
CA HIS A 443 20.73 -19.84 4.37
C HIS A 443 20.25 -21.16 4.96
N ASP A 444 19.15 -21.15 5.72
CA ASP A 444 18.56 -22.35 6.31
C ASP A 444 18.18 -23.38 5.23
N LEU A 445 17.59 -22.91 4.13
CA LEU A 445 17.24 -23.74 2.97
C LEU A 445 18.46 -24.45 2.37
N LEU A 446 19.56 -23.72 2.17
CA LEU A 446 20.79 -24.25 1.59
C LEU A 446 21.55 -25.16 2.56
N ASP A 447 21.36 -24.98 3.87
CA ASP A 447 21.92 -25.85 4.89
C ASP A 447 21.14 -27.16 5.02
N GLN A 448 19.83 -27.12 4.83
CA GLN A 448 18.96 -28.31 4.85
C GLN A 448 19.05 -29.15 3.57
N TYR A 449 19.11 -28.52 2.38
CA TYR A 449 19.03 -29.21 1.09
C TYR A 449 20.38 -29.16 0.36
N ARG A 450 21.24 -30.15 0.64
CA ARG A 450 22.59 -30.25 0.02
C ARG A 450 22.59 -30.80 -1.41
N VAL A 451 21.48 -31.35 -1.89
CA VAL A 451 21.29 -31.81 -3.27
C VAL A 451 19.93 -31.31 -3.74
N MET A 452 19.89 -30.69 -4.92
CA MET A 452 18.66 -30.13 -5.50
C MET A 452 18.55 -30.47 -6.99
N PRO A 453 17.32 -30.70 -7.51
CA PRO A 453 17.10 -30.81 -8.96
C PRO A 453 17.49 -29.51 -9.68
N ARG A 454 17.96 -29.62 -10.93
CA ARG A 454 18.37 -28.46 -11.75
C ARG A 454 17.29 -27.36 -11.82
N LEU A 455 16.03 -27.77 -12.02
CA LEU A 455 14.90 -26.84 -12.07
C LEU A 455 14.74 -26.02 -10.77
N SER A 456 15.02 -26.62 -9.62
CA SER A 456 14.96 -25.92 -8.32
C SER A 456 16.16 -25.00 -8.12
N LEU A 457 17.34 -25.35 -8.64
CA LEU A 457 18.50 -24.46 -8.67
C LEU A 457 18.25 -23.23 -9.54
N ASP A 458 17.64 -23.40 -10.72
CA ASP A 458 17.29 -22.27 -11.61
C ASP A 458 16.28 -21.32 -10.94
N ARG A 459 15.27 -21.87 -10.25
CA ARG A 459 14.30 -21.06 -9.47
C ARG A 459 14.98 -20.36 -8.29
N LEU A 460 15.90 -21.02 -7.59
CA LEU A 460 16.64 -20.42 -6.49
C LEU A 460 17.55 -19.28 -6.99
N MET A 461 18.19 -19.42 -8.16
CA MET A 461 18.94 -18.33 -8.78
C MET A 461 18.08 -17.10 -9.02
N GLN A 462 16.83 -17.25 -9.47
CA GLN A 462 15.91 -16.11 -9.62
C GLN A 462 15.68 -15.37 -8.30
N VAL A 463 15.60 -16.07 -7.18
CA VAL A 463 15.47 -15.45 -5.85
C VAL A 463 16.76 -14.71 -5.45
N LEU A 464 17.93 -15.24 -5.82
CA LEU A 464 19.20 -14.55 -5.60
C LEU A 464 19.35 -13.30 -6.49
N PHE A 465 18.74 -13.28 -7.69
CA PHE A 465 18.65 -12.07 -8.51
C PHE A 465 17.77 -11.00 -7.86
N ASP A 466 16.69 -11.40 -7.17
CA ASP A 466 15.88 -10.46 -6.39
C ASP A 466 16.74 -9.77 -5.31
N LEU A 467 17.69 -10.47 -4.66
CA LEU A 467 18.64 -9.85 -3.72
C LEU A 467 19.58 -8.84 -4.39
N GLN A 468 20.08 -9.15 -5.58
CA GLN A 468 20.90 -8.21 -6.34
C GLN A 468 20.11 -6.96 -6.73
N ALA A 469 18.83 -7.11 -7.11
CA ALA A 469 17.94 -5.99 -7.41
C ALA A 469 17.63 -5.13 -6.18
N LEU A 470 17.63 -5.74 -4.98
CA LEU A 470 17.54 -5.06 -3.68
C LEU A 470 18.89 -4.50 -3.20
N GLU A 471 19.93 -4.50 -4.03
CA GLU A 471 21.30 -4.03 -3.73
C GLU A 471 21.98 -4.79 -2.57
N ARG A 472 21.46 -5.96 -2.17
CA ARG A 472 22.02 -6.86 -1.15
C ARG A 472 23.13 -7.74 -1.74
N HIS A 473 24.11 -7.10 -2.38
CA HIS A 473 25.14 -7.77 -3.15
C HIS A 473 26.03 -8.70 -2.30
N GLN A 474 26.29 -8.36 -1.04
CA GLN A 474 27.16 -9.17 -0.17
C GLN A 474 26.50 -10.49 0.21
N ASP A 475 25.21 -10.42 0.55
CA ASP A 475 24.40 -11.58 0.87
C ASP A 475 24.19 -12.46 -0.37
N ALA A 476 23.94 -11.87 -1.53
CA ALA A 476 23.85 -12.58 -2.79
C ALA A 476 25.13 -13.37 -3.10
N ILE A 477 26.32 -12.74 -2.95
CA ILE A 477 27.61 -13.42 -3.14
C ILE A 477 27.77 -14.61 -2.18
N ALA A 478 27.44 -14.43 -0.89
CA ALA A 478 27.53 -15.49 0.10
C ALA A 478 26.61 -16.67 -0.23
N LEU A 479 25.38 -16.40 -0.67
CA LEU A 479 24.40 -17.43 -1.05
C LEU A 479 24.76 -18.12 -2.37
N PHE A 480 25.22 -17.39 -3.39
CA PHE A 480 25.70 -17.99 -4.65
C PHE A 480 26.85 -18.98 -4.41
N LYS A 481 27.81 -18.63 -3.52
CA LYS A 481 28.91 -19.53 -3.14
C LYS A 481 28.46 -20.78 -2.38
N LYS A 482 27.30 -20.72 -1.72
CA LYS A 482 26.72 -21.86 -0.97
C LYS A 482 25.82 -22.75 -1.84
N LEU A 483 25.51 -22.39 -3.08
CA LEU A 483 24.65 -23.19 -3.95
C LEU A 483 25.24 -24.60 -4.15
N PRO A 484 24.44 -25.69 -4.03
CA PRO A 484 24.89 -27.06 -4.22
C PRO A 484 24.98 -27.40 -5.73
N VAL A 485 25.84 -26.69 -6.44
CA VAL A 485 26.07 -26.89 -7.87
C VAL A 485 26.88 -28.17 -8.10
N PRO A 486 26.36 -29.15 -8.87
CA PRO A 486 27.12 -30.36 -9.18
C PRO A 486 28.43 -30.03 -9.90
N VAL A 487 29.52 -30.74 -9.57
CA VAL A 487 30.83 -30.56 -10.22
C VAL A 487 30.74 -30.83 -11.73
N THR A 488 29.83 -31.71 -12.13
CA THR A 488 29.57 -32.08 -13.53
C THR A 488 28.77 -31.03 -14.31
N ASP A 489 28.08 -30.10 -13.63
CA ASP A 489 27.28 -29.06 -14.29
C ASP A 489 28.10 -27.79 -14.52
N MET A 490 29.00 -27.88 -15.51
CA MET A 490 29.92 -26.78 -15.84
C MET A 490 29.18 -25.53 -16.35
N GLN A 491 27.99 -25.68 -16.94
CA GLN A 491 27.19 -24.55 -17.37
C GLN A 491 26.67 -23.76 -16.17
N LEU A 492 26.12 -24.42 -15.15
CA LEU A 492 25.68 -23.74 -13.93
C LEU A 492 26.82 -23.03 -13.22
N GLN A 493 27.99 -23.66 -13.16
CA GLN A 493 29.18 -23.05 -12.53
C GLN A 493 29.57 -21.75 -13.25
N ARG A 494 29.48 -21.70 -14.58
CA ARG A 494 29.72 -20.48 -15.36
C ARG A 494 28.71 -19.40 -15.03
N GLU A 495 27.44 -19.76 -14.98
CA GLU A 495 26.34 -18.85 -14.66
C GLU A 495 26.53 -18.27 -13.26
N VAL A 496 26.74 -19.10 -12.25
CA VAL A 496 26.97 -18.67 -10.86
C VAL A 496 28.19 -17.76 -10.74
N ALA A 497 29.32 -18.10 -11.36
CA ALA A 497 30.52 -17.26 -11.35
C ALA A 497 30.27 -15.88 -11.99
N TYR A 498 29.49 -15.82 -13.06
CA TYR A 498 29.12 -14.57 -13.72
C TYR A 498 28.28 -13.66 -12.80
N TRP A 499 27.29 -14.21 -12.12
CA TRP A 499 26.40 -13.44 -11.23
C TRP A 499 27.09 -13.01 -9.93
N ILE A 500 28.01 -13.82 -9.41
CA ILE A 500 28.93 -13.39 -8.34
C ILE A 500 29.76 -12.19 -8.81
N ALA A 501 30.33 -12.25 -10.02
CA ALA A 501 31.14 -11.18 -10.59
C ALA A 501 30.35 -9.86 -10.74
N GLU A 502 29.10 -9.95 -11.16
CA GLU A 502 28.22 -8.79 -11.27
C GLU A 502 27.99 -8.12 -9.91
N SER A 503 27.75 -8.91 -8.86
CA SER A 503 27.59 -8.39 -7.50
C SER A 503 28.85 -7.68 -7.00
N TYR A 504 30.05 -8.24 -7.22
CA TYR A 504 31.30 -7.56 -6.87
C TYR A 504 31.50 -6.25 -7.66
N SER A 505 31.16 -6.26 -8.95
CA SER A 505 31.24 -5.08 -9.83
C SER A 505 30.35 -3.93 -9.30
N LYS A 506 29.13 -4.25 -8.84
CA LYS A 506 28.21 -3.27 -8.22
C LYS A 506 28.71 -2.74 -6.87
N GLN A 507 29.42 -3.56 -6.10
CA GLN A 507 30.13 -3.15 -4.88
C GLN A 507 31.42 -2.37 -5.14
N LYS A 508 31.81 -2.20 -6.41
CA LYS A 508 33.07 -1.57 -6.83
C LYS A 508 34.33 -2.35 -6.43
N ASP A 509 34.19 -3.62 -6.03
CA ASP A 509 35.32 -4.54 -5.93
C ASP A 509 35.64 -5.08 -7.33
N TYR A 510 36.24 -4.20 -8.13
CA TYR A 510 36.51 -4.46 -9.54
C TYR A 510 37.55 -5.57 -9.75
N THR A 511 38.45 -5.79 -8.79
CA THR A 511 39.45 -6.86 -8.85
C THR A 511 38.78 -8.22 -8.70
N SER A 512 37.95 -8.40 -7.66
CA SER A 512 37.20 -9.65 -7.46
C SER A 512 36.20 -9.90 -8.58
N ALA A 513 35.54 -8.84 -9.08
CA ALA A 513 34.65 -8.93 -10.23
C ALA A 513 35.37 -9.44 -11.49
N ALA A 514 36.53 -8.86 -11.80
CA ALA A 514 37.32 -9.28 -12.95
C ALA A 514 37.75 -10.76 -12.88
N ALA A 515 38.19 -11.21 -11.70
CA ALA A 515 38.57 -12.60 -11.49
C ALA A 515 37.39 -13.57 -11.71
N MET A 516 36.22 -13.27 -11.15
CA MET A 516 35.02 -14.10 -11.26
C MET A 516 34.46 -14.12 -12.69
N TYR A 517 34.48 -12.99 -13.40
CA TYR A 517 34.11 -12.96 -14.82
C TYR A 517 35.06 -13.79 -15.69
N LEU A 518 36.37 -13.77 -15.41
CA LEU A 518 37.31 -14.66 -16.11
C LEU A 518 37.04 -16.12 -15.80
N GLN A 519 36.78 -16.47 -14.54
CA GLN A 519 36.42 -17.84 -14.15
C GLN A 519 35.18 -18.34 -14.93
N SER A 520 34.15 -17.50 -15.07
CA SER A 520 32.98 -17.79 -15.90
C SER A 520 33.29 -17.99 -17.38
N ALA A 521 34.30 -17.28 -17.90
CA ALA A 521 34.71 -17.35 -19.31
C ALA A 521 35.62 -18.55 -19.63
N THR A 522 36.36 -19.07 -18.65
CA THR A 522 37.35 -20.13 -18.83
C THR A 522 36.85 -21.52 -18.46
N LEU A 523 35.58 -21.68 -18.09
CA LEU A 523 34.94 -22.99 -17.95
C LEU A 523 34.23 -23.31 -19.27
N PRO A 524 34.32 -24.55 -19.82
CA PRO A 524 35.02 -25.71 -19.27
C PRO A 524 36.55 -25.71 -19.47
N GLY A 525 37.11 -24.80 -20.27
CA GLY A 525 38.56 -24.69 -20.46
C GLY A 525 39.02 -23.27 -20.81
N PRO A 526 40.32 -22.98 -20.65
CA PRO A 526 40.87 -21.63 -20.83
C PRO A 526 40.66 -21.07 -22.25
N ASN A 527 40.51 -21.96 -23.23
CA ASN A 527 40.32 -21.66 -24.65
C ASN A 527 38.84 -21.58 -25.07
N THR A 528 37.88 -21.66 -24.15
CA THR A 528 36.45 -21.53 -24.47
C THR A 528 36.14 -20.12 -24.98
N MET A 529 35.59 -20.01 -26.18
CA MET A 529 35.32 -18.72 -26.88
C MET A 529 33.91 -18.65 -27.46
N ASP A 530 32.92 -19.24 -26.79
CA ASP A 530 31.52 -19.08 -27.15
C ASP A 530 31.01 -17.64 -26.84
N PRO A 531 29.80 -17.25 -27.32
CA PRO A 531 29.27 -15.90 -27.09
C PRO A 531 29.17 -15.49 -25.60
N TRP A 532 28.97 -16.45 -24.70
CA TRP A 532 28.99 -16.19 -23.24
C TRP A 532 30.41 -15.85 -22.78
N ALA A 533 31.39 -16.65 -23.19
CA ALA A 533 32.79 -16.48 -22.85
C ALA A 533 33.38 -15.18 -23.40
N GLU A 534 32.93 -14.72 -24.57
CA GLU A 534 33.24 -13.37 -25.10
C GLU A 534 32.68 -12.27 -24.19
N THR A 535 31.40 -12.39 -23.81
CA THR A 535 30.71 -11.41 -22.97
C THR A 535 31.35 -11.31 -21.57
N ALA A 536 31.64 -12.45 -20.95
CA ALA A 536 32.29 -12.51 -19.65
C ALA A 536 33.72 -11.93 -19.70
N ARG A 537 34.52 -12.22 -20.73
CA ARG A 537 35.86 -11.59 -20.90
C ARG A 537 35.77 -10.09 -21.12
N TYR A 538 34.75 -9.61 -21.83
CA TYR A 538 34.53 -8.17 -22.00
C TYR A 538 34.27 -7.49 -20.65
N HIS A 539 33.38 -8.05 -19.83
CA HIS A 539 33.11 -7.53 -18.48
C HIS A 539 34.31 -7.66 -17.55
N ALA A 540 35.10 -8.74 -17.66
CA ALA A 540 36.36 -8.86 -16.92
C ALA A 540 37.32 -7.72 -17.26
N ALA A 541 37.56 -7.44 -18.55
CA ALA A 541 38.44 -6.37 -19.00
C ALA A 541 37.94 -4.97 -18.56
N ASP A 542 36.63 -4.73 -18.59
CA ASP A 542 36.03 -3.47 -18.13
C ASP A 542 36.24 -3.26 -16.61
N ASN A 543 36.11 -4.33 -15.82
CA ASN A 543 36.40 -4.28 -14.39
C ASN A 543 37.90 -4.15 -14.10
N MET A 544 38.78 -4.86 -14.82
CA MET A 544 40.24 -4.68 -14.72
C MET A 544 40.65 -3.22 -14.96
N ALA A 545 40.08 -2.58 -15.98
CA ALA A 545 40.32 -1.18 -16.26
C ALA A 545 39.90 -0.27 -15.09
N LYS A 546 38.71 -0.49 -14.52
CA LYS A 546 38.21 0.26 -13.36
C LYS A 546 39.04 0.01 -12.10
N ALA A 547 39.64 -1.18 -11.95
CA ALA A 547 40.57 -1.53 -10.89
C ALA A 547 41.98 -0.93 -11.08
N GLY A 548 42.28 -0.31 -12.23
CA GLY A 548 43.61 0.21 -12.55
C GLY A 548 44.57 -0.80 -13.21
N LEU A 549 44.12 -2.03 -13.48
CA LEU A 549 44.85 -3.08 -14.18
C LEU A 549 44.80 -2.87 -15.71
N VAL A 550 45.29 -1.70 -16.16
CA VAL A 550 45.13 -1.22 -17.54
C VAL A 550 45.83 -2.13 -18.56
N ASN A 551 47.00 -2.68 -18.22
CA ASN A 551 47.74 -3.56 -19.12
C ASN A 551 46.98 -4.87 -19.39
N ASP A 552 46.43 -5.46 -18.35
CA ASP A 552 45.66 -6.71 -18.41
C ASP A 552 44.35 -6.50 -19.17
N ALA A 553 43.63 -5.41 -18.88
CA ALA A 553 42.43 -5.01 -19.61
C ALA A 553 42.71 -4.87 -21.12
N ARG A 554 43.80 -4.19 -21.51
CA ARG A 554 44.20 -4.04 -22.92
C ARG A 554 44.53 -5.38 -23.58
N TYR A 555 45.21 -6.28 -22.87
CA TYR A 555 45.52 -7.61 -23.39
C TYR A 555 44.23 -8.37 -23.74
N ILE A 556 43.26 -8.42 -22.82
CA ILE A 556 41.98 -9.10 -23.03
C ILE A 556 41.18 -8.46 -24.17
N TYR A 557 41.09 -7.12 -24.24
CA TYR A 557 40.40 -6.44 -25.35
C TYR A 557 41.02 -6.74 -26.72
N ARG A 558 42.35 -6.82 -26.82
CA ARG A 558 43.02 -7.20 -28.07
C ARG A 558 42.69 -8.63 -28.48
N GLN A 559 42.59 -9.56 -27.53
CA GLN A 559 42.18 -10.93 -27.83
C GLN A 559 40.73 -10.97 -28.32
N LEU A 560 39.82 -10.26 -27.66
CA LEU A 560 38.42 -10.15 -28.07
C LEU A 560 38.28 -9.58 -29.51
N LEU A 561 39.04 -8.54 -29.87
CA LEU A 561 39.04 -7.99 -31.23
C LEU A 561 39.50 -8.98 -32.31
N LYS A 562 40.27 -10.00 -31.97
CA LYS A 562 40.68 -11.03 -32.95
C LYS A 562 39.56 -12.03 -33.22
N ILE A 563 38.71 -12.30 -32.23
CA ILE A 563 37.75 -13.41 -32.25
C ILE A 563 36.30 -12.97 -32.46
N THR A 564 35.91 -11.80 -31.95
CA THR A 564 34.54 -11.30 -32.07
C THR A 564 34.24 -10.96 -33.54
N LYS A 565 33.23 -11.62 -34.10
CA LYS A 565 32.80 -11.44 -35.51
C LYS A 565 31.86 -10.26 -35.71
N ASP A 566 31.05 -9.94 -34.70
CA ASP A 566 30.07 -8.86 -34.77
C ASP A 566 30.75 -7.48 -34.76
N GLU A 567 30.52 -6.70 -35.82
CA GLU A 567 31.20 -5.40 -36.00
C GLU A 567 30.74 -4.35 -34.99
N SER A 568 29.50 -4.44 -34.50
CA SER A 568 28.98 -3.55 -33.46
C SER A 568 29.76 -3.73 -32.15
N ARG A 569 29.94 -4.98 -31.69
CA ARG A 569 30.72 -5.33 -30.51
C ARG A 569 32.20 -4.97 -30.68
N ARG A 570 32.79 -5.23 -31.85
CA ARG A 570 34.18 -4.81 -32.16
C ARG A 570 34.35 -3.30 -32.01
N THR A 571 33.39 -2.51 -32.47
CA THR A 571 33.42 -1.04 -32.32
C THR A 571 33.38 -0.61 -30.86
N VAL A 572 32.51 -1.21 -30.03
CA VAL A 572 32.47 -0.94 -28.59
C VAL A 572 33.82 -1.27 -27.93
N ILE A 573 34.44 -2.41 -28.27
CA ILE A 573 35.75 -2.80 -27.72
C ILE A 573 36.85 -1.82 -28.15
N ARG A 574 36.89 -1.39 -29.42
CA ARG A 574 37.86 -0.39 -29.91
C ARG A 574 37.72 0.93 -29.14
N ASN A 575 36.49 1.41 -28.96
CA ASN A 575 36.20 2.64 -28.22
C ASN A 575 36.68 2.56 -26.77
N ARG A 576 36.42 1.44 -26.08
CA ARG A 576 36.93 1.22 -24.70
C ARG A 576 38.46 1.21 -24.66
N MET A 577 39.12 0.53 -25.59
CA MET A 577 40.59 0.50 -25.66
C MET A 577 41.18 1.89 -25.90
N GLN A 578 40.55 2.72 -26.74
CA GLN A 578 40.97 4.11 -26.97
C GLN A 578 40.79 4.98 -25.71
N GLN A 579 39.69 4.83 -24.98
CA GLN A 579 39.46 5.53 -23.70
C GLN A 579 40.56 5.20 -22.67
N LEU A 580 41.01 3.94 -22.60
CA LEU A 580 42.10 3.55 -21.70
C LEU A 580 43.43 4.24 -22.04
N LEU A 581 43.75 4.37 -23.34
CA LEU A 581 44.97 5.06 -23.78
C LEU A 581 44.96 6.53 -23.36
N LEU A 582 43.84 7.23 -23.59
CA LEU A 582 43.68 8.64 -23.22
C LEU A 582 43.76 8.86 -21.70
N THR A 583 43.18 7.94 -20.92
CA THR A 583 43.18 8.03 -19.44
C THR A 583 44.58 7.73 -18.87
N SER A 584 45.32 6.81 -19.48
CA SER A 584 46.71 6.50 -19.10
C SER A 584 47.69 7.63 -19.41
N GLN A 585 47.47 8.38 -20.50
CA GLN A 585 48.29 9.54 -20.87
C GLN A 585 48.08 10.74 -19.94
N ARG A 586 46.84 10.99 -19.48
CA ARG A 586 46.55 12.05 -18.50
C ARG A 586 47.13 11.77 -17.11
N LYS A 587 47.10 10.53 -16.62
CA LYS A 587 47.72 10.18 -15.33
C LYS A 587 49.26 10.23 -15.34
N GLY A 588 49.87 10.12 -16.53
CA GLY A 588 51.31 10.27 -16.70
C GLY A 588 51.79 11.73 -16.70
N SER A 589 50.89 12.70 -16.94
CA SER A 589 51.23 14.14 -16.98
C SER A 589 50.98 14.90 -15.67
N ASP A 590 50.31 14.29 -14.68
CA ASP A 590 50.06 14.89 -13.35
C ASP A 590 51.13 14.49 -12.30
N HIS A 591 52.15 13.73 -12.71
CA HIS A 591 53.29 13.29 -11.88
C HIS A 591 54.66 13.78 -12.41
N GLU A 592 54.65 14.72 -13.35
CA GLU A 592 55.79 15.60 -13.68
C GLU A 592 55.53 16.99 -13.10
#